data_AF-A0A1S3I8R0-F1
#
_entry.id   AF-A0A1S3I8R0-F1
#
_cell.length_a   1.000
_cell.length_b   1.000
_cell.length_c   1.000
_cell.angle_alpha   90.00
_cell.angle_beta   90.00
_cell.angle_gamma   90.00
#
_symmetry.space_group_name_H-M   'P 1'
#
loop_
_entity.id
_entity.type
_entity.pdbx_description
1 polymer ?
#
loop_
_entity_poly.entity_id
_entity_poly.type
_entity_poly.pdbx_seq_one_letter_code
_entity_poly.pdbx_strand_id
1 'polypeptide(L)'
;ITLCSDPDYDEETLCGAILPRIVTAGTVTRRAVEKTWLTASNAYSDRIGSELKAMVQCPPGYTFVGADVDAQELWIASLIGDADFAGIHGSTAFGWMNLQGKKSEGTDLHSKTAETIGITREQAKVFNYGRIYGAGYKYAVELLCEFNPKLTKEEALKKACVMYNATKGKKTTKNFIDEKGKQVKKTKWVGGSESEMFNSLESIISVPEPKTPALGCKISRALEPDKVSDHFMTSRLNWVVQSSGVDYLHLLLVCNQWLFDKYGIDGRFSISIHDEVRYLVKSEDKYRAALALQISNLLTRCMFAYKLGMNDLPQSVAFFSAVDFDVCLRKEVDMDCKTPSNPRGLKKGYDMPEGESLDIYQILDITKGSLSPVSEEKSEQHSKIELKV
;
A
#
# COMPACT_ATOMS: atom_id res chain seq x y z
N ILE A 1 -18.10 -4.84 27.79
CA ILE A 1 -17.23 -4.79 28.99
C ILE A 1 -16.53 -3.44 28.95
N THR A 2 -16.74 -2.59 29.95
CA THR A 2 -16.14 -1.23 29.99
C THR A 2 -14.67 -1.31 30.41
N LEU A 3 -13.84 -0.35 30.00
CA LEU A 3 -12.41 -0.30 30.37
C LEU A 3 -12.18 -0.51 31.88
N CYS A 4 -13.03 0.10 32.71
CA CYS A 4 -12.95 0.03 34.17
C CYS A 4 -13.25 -1.35 34.78
N SER A 5 -13.55 -2.36 33.96
CA SER A 5 -13.77 -3.74 34.42
C SER A 5 -12.64 -4.69 34.05
N ASP A 6 -11.57 -4.20 33.43
CA ASP A 6 -10.37 -4.98 33.16
C ASP A 6 -9.52 -5.11 34.45
N PRO A 7 -8.96 -6.28 34.77
CA PRO A 7 -8.16 -6.50 35.98
C PRO A 7 -6.89 -5.62 36.06
N ASP A 8 -6.34 -5.26 34.90
CA ASP A 8 -5.12 -4.46 34.79
C ASP A 8 -5.43 -2.95 34.70
N TYR A 9 -6.69 -2.55 34.82
CA TYR A 9 -7.09 -1.14 34.87
C TYR A 9 -6.80 -0.53 36.25
N ASP A 10 -5.97 0.51 36.25
CA ASP A 10 -5.67 1.31 37.43
C ASP A 10 -6.37 2.67 37.36
N GLU A 11 -7.24 2.97 38.34
CA GLU A 11 -7.96 4.24 38.45
C GLU A 11 -7.02 5.45 38.67
N GLU A 12 -5.83 5.23 39.23
CA GLU A 12 -4.82 6.28 39.41
C GLU A 12 -4.04 6.57 38.12
N THR A 13 -4.05 5.64 37.17
CA THR A 13 -3.37 5.78 35.88
C THR A 13 -4.24 6.52 34.87
N LEU A 14 -3.76 7.67 34.40
CA LEU A 14 -4.51 8.58 33.54
C LEU A 14 -4.70 7.98 32.12
N CYS A 15 -5.80 7.25 31.91
CA CYS A 15 -6.19 6.71 30.60
C CYS A 15 -6.73 7.83 29.67
N GLY A 16 -5.81 8.59 29.09
CA GLY A 16 -6.10 9.63 28.10
C GLY A 16 -6.03 9.13 26.66
N ALA A 17 -6.69 9.83 25.74
CA ALA A 17 -6.54 9.61 24.30
C ALA A 17 -6.21 10.92 23.59
N ILE A 18 -5.28 10.86 22.62
CA ILE A 18 -4.99 11.97 21.71
C ILE A 18 -5.75 11.68 20.41
N LEU A 19 -6.68 12.56 20.06
CA LEU A 19 -7.39 12.48 18.78
C LEU A 19 -6.78 13.47 17.79
N PRO A 20 -6.02 12.97 16.80
CA PRO A 20 -5.43 13.84 15.80
C PRO A 20 -6.47 14.46 14.88
N ARG A 21 -6.25 15.71 14.48
CA ARG A 21 -7.13 16.44 13.56
C ARG A 21 -6.82 16.06 12.11
N ILE A 22 -7.26 14.88 11.71
CA ILE A 22 -7.04 14.34 10.37
C ILE A 22 -7.96 15.05 9.36
N VAL A 23 -7.38 15.58 8.29
CA VAL A 23 -8.13 16.04 7.12
C VAL A 23 -8.19 14.88 6.13
N THR A 24 -9.35 14.22 6.01
CA THR A 24 -9.52 12.94 5.29
C THR A 24 -9.16 13.01 3.80
N ALA A 25 -9.43 14.12 3.13
CA ALA A 25 -9.04 14.36 1.73
C ALA A 25 -8.23 15.67 1.63
N GLY A 26 -7.12 15.73 2.37
CA GLY A 26 -6.28 16.93 2.47
C GLY A 26 -5.40 17.19 1.25
N THR A 27 -5.13 16.17 0.42
CA THR A 27 -4.36 16.31 -0.82
C THR A 27 -5.23 16.19 -2.07
N VAL A 28 -4.70 16.61 -3.22
CA VAL A 28 -5.31 16.37 -4.55
C VAL A 28 -5.54 14.88 -4.83
N THR A 29 -4.69 14.02 -4.27
CA THR A 29 -4.81 12.56 -4.40
C THR A 29 -5.83 11.95 -3.43
N ARG A 30 -6.50 12.78 -2.63
CA ARG A 30 -7.45 12.41 -1.56
C ARG A 30 -6.80 11.72 -0.36
N ARG A 31 -5.48 11.79 -0.23
CA ARG A 31 -4.80 11.29 0.96
C ARG A 31 -5.15 12.14 2.17
N ALA A 32 -5.22 11.47 3.31
CA ALA A 32 -5.36 12.13 4.59
C ALA A 32 -4.12 12.97 4.91
N VAL A 33 -4.32 14.12 5.55
CA VAL A 33 -3.25 15.01 5.98
C VAL A 33 -3.37 15.29 7.47
N GLU A 34 -2.26 15.12 8.16
CA GLU A 34 -2.08 15.41 9.58
C GLU A 34 -0.57 15.60 9.81
N LYS A 35 -0.19 16.53 10.71
CA LYS A 35 1.18 17.06 10.76
C LYS A 35 2.14 16.26 11.64
N THR A 36 1.64 15.28 12.39
CA THR A 36 2.43 14.59 13.42
C THR A 36 2.40 13.08 13.20
N TRP A 37 1.24 12.46 13.38
CA TRP A 37 1.03 11.02 13.36
C TRP A 37 1.09 10.42 11.96
N LEU A 38 0.57 11.12 10.95
CA LEU A 38 0.68 10.68 9.54
C LEU A 38 2.06 10.90 8.93
N THR A 39 2.94 11.60 9.65
CA THR A 39 4.33 11.88 9.23
C THR A 39 5.36 11.27 10.20
N ALA A 40 4.90 10.54 11.23
CA ALA A 40 5.75 10.03 12.28
C ALA A 40 6.68 8.96 11.72
N SER A 41 7.98 9.13 11.95
CA SER A 41 9.00 8.19 11.50
C SER A 41 8.94 6.89 12.30
N ASN A 42 9.58 5.85 11.78
CA ASN A 42 9.94 4.68 12.57
C ASN A 42 11.09 5.01 13.52
N ALA A 43 11.34 4.13 14.50
CA ALA A 43 12.45 4.30 15.44
C ALA A 43 13.80 4.14 14.73
N TYR A 44 14.70 5.10 14.95
CA TYR A 44 16.07 5.10 14.46
C TYR A 44 17.03 5.37 15.62
N SER A 45 18.09 4.58 15.72
CA SER A 45 19.06 4.62 16.81
C SER A 45 19.86 5.91 16.88
N ASP A 46 19.92 6.67 15.78
CA ASP A 46 20.65 7.94 15.63
C ASP A 46 19.74 9.18 15.74
N ARG A 47 18.43 9.01 15.95
CA ARG A 47 17.46 10.11 15.88
C ARG A 47 16.58 10.21 17.12
N ILE A 48 16.69 11.33 17.83
CA ILE A 48 15.85 11.68 18.99
C ILE A 48 14.37 11.74 18.57
N GLY A 49 13.49 11.13 19.37
CA GLY A 49 12.03 11.17 19.22
C GLY A 49 11.48 10.35 18.05
N SER A 50 12.33 9.57 17.38
CA SER A 50 11.92 8.74 16.24
C SER A 50 11.02 7.56 16.65
N GLU A 51 11.02 7.21 17.94
CA GLU A 51 10.17 6.20 18.57
C GLU A 51 8.78 6.69 18.98
N LEU A 52 8.42 7.95 18.70
CA LEU A 52 7.20 8.59 19.21
C LEU A 52 5.93 7.75 19.01
N LYS A 53 5.81 7.02 17.89
CA LYS A 53 4.66 6.14 17.62
C LYS A 53 4.49 5.07 18.71
N ALA A 54 5.60 4.49 19.17
CA ALA A 54 5.57 3.40 20.14
C ALA A 54 5.14 3.85 21.55
N MET A 55 5.12 5.16 21.81
CA MET A 55 4.57 5.71 23.05
C MET A 55 3.04 5.71 23.05
N VAL A 56 2.39 5.48 21.90
CA VAL A 56 0.94 5.28 21.83
C VAL A 56 0.64 3.83 22.15
N GLN A 57 -0.07 3.63 23.25
CA GLN A 57 -0.43 2.33 23.80
C GLN A 57 -1.94 2.12 23.71
N CYS A 58 -2.35 0.87 23.56
CA CYS A 58 -3.75 0.51 23.74
C CYS A 58 -4.09 0.55 25.24
N PRO A 59 -5.35 0.84 25.60
CA PRO A 59 -5.77 0.74 26.98
C PRO A 59 -5.95 -0.75 27.38
N PRO A 60 -6.00 -1.08 28.68
CA PRO A 60 -6.15 -2.47 29.15
C PRO A 60 -7.35 -3.19 28.51
N GLY A 61 -7.17 -4.47 28.19
CA GLY A 61 -8.18 -5.30 27.51
C GLY A 61 -8.32 -5.08 26.01
N TYR A 62 -7.49 -4.23 25.40
CA TYR A 62 -7.43 -4.00 23.96
C TYR A 62 -6.07 -4.35 23.36
N THR A 63 -6.01 -4.47 22.04
CA THR A 63 -4.81 -4.74 21.26
C THR A 63 -4.92 -4.01 19.93
N PHE A 64 -3.82 -3.46 19.42
CA PHE A 64 -3.76 -2.99 18.05
C PHE A 64 -3.64 -4.18 17.10
N VAL A 65 -4.55 -4.25 16.13
CA VAL A 65 -4.54 -5.24 15.05
C VAL A 65 -4.33 -4.50 13.74
N GLY A 66 -3.36 -4.89 12.93
CA GLY A 66 -3.22 -4.28 11.62
C GLY A 66 -2.13 -4.87 10.75
N ALA A 67 -2.03 -4.36 9.54
CA ALA A 67 -1.12 -4.86 8.53
C ALA A 67 -0.65 -3.74 7.59
N ASP A 68 0.49 -3.98 6.95
CA ASP A 68 1.01 -3.17 5.84
C ASP A 68 0.59 -3.81 4.50
N VAL A 69 0.03 -3.01 3.59
CA VAL A 69 -0.28 -3.49 2.23
C VAL A 69 0.99 -3.48 1.39
N ASP A 70 1.65 -4.63 1.29
CA ASP A 70 2.86 -4.78 0.49
C ASP A 70 2.70 -4.27 -0.95
N ALA A 71 3.57 -3.31 -1.30
CA ALA A 71 3.72 -2.75 -2.64
C ALA A 71 2.40 -2.34 -3.29
N GLN A 72 1.44 -1.81 -2.50
CA GLN A 72 0.07 -1.49 -2.94
C GLN A 72 0.04 -0.74 -4.28
N GLU A 73 0.77 0.38 -4.36
CA GLU A 73 0.76 1.24 -5.54
C GLU A 73 1.39 0.56 -6.76
N LEU A 74 2.46 -0.24 -6.56
CA LEU A 74 3.10 -0.99 -7.63
C LEU A 74 2.17 -2.07 -8.17
N TRP A 75 1.47 -2.79 -7.29
CA TRP A 75 0.49 -3.79 -7.69
C TRP A 75 -0.65 -3.18 -8.51
N ILE A 76 -1.22 -2.05 -8.06
CA ILE A 76 -2.28 -1.33 -8.80
C ILE A 76 -1.75 -0.90 -10.18
N ALA A 77 -0.54 -0.34 -10.23
CA ALA A 77 0.06 0.08 -11.50
C ALA A 77 0.28 -1.10 -12.46
N SER A 78 0.77 -2.24 -11.97
CA SER A 78 0.92 -3.43 -12.82
C SER A 78 -0.41 -4.01 -13.27
N LEU A 79 -1.41 -4.02 -12.38
CA LEU A 79 -2.75 -4.52 -12.68
C LEU A 79 -3.39 -3.73 -13.83
N ILE A 80 -3.22 -2.40 -13.84
CA ILE A 80 -3.71 -1.52 -14.90
C ILE A 80 -2.99 -1.80 -16.24
N GLY A 81 -1.70 -2.11 -16.21
CA GLY A 81 -0.92 -2.46 -17.41
C GLY A 81 -1.31 -3.83 -17.96
N ASP A 82 -1.41 -4.84 -17.09
CA ASP A 82 -1.79 -6.22 -17.44
C ASP A 82 -3.21 -6.30 -18.02
N ALA A 83 -4.14 -5.52 -17.47
CA ALA A 83 -5.52 -5.42 -17.94
C ALA A 83 -5.62 -4.91 -19.38
N ASP A 84 -4.91 -3.82 -19.72
CA ASP A 84 -4.93 -3.24 -21.07
C ASP A 84 -4.16 -4.09 -22.09
N PHE A 85 -3.12 -4.79 -21.65
CA PHE A 85 -2.26 -5.57 -22.54
C PHE A 85 -2.93 -6.88 -23.00
N ALA A 86 -3.33 -7.73 -22.05
CA ALA A 86 -3.89 -9.04 -22.36
C ALA A 86 -5.08 -9.44 -21.49
N GLY A 87 -5.44 -8.65 -20.47
CA GLY A 87 -6.48 -9.02 -19.50
C GLY A 87 -6.09 -10.21 -18.62
N ILE A 88 -4.79 -10.44 -18.42
CA ILE A 88 -4.24 -11.56 -17.65
C ILE A 88 -3.18 -11.01 -16.69
N HIS A 89 -3.29 -11.36 -15.41
CA HIS A 89 -2.32 -11.00 -14.38
C HIS A 89 -0.90 -11.46 -14.75
N GLY A 90 0.07 -10.56 -14.63
CA GLY A 90 1.47 -10.86 -14.92
C GLY A 90 1.80 -11.00 -16.41
N SER A 91 0.91 -10.57 -17.30
CA SER A 91 1.12 -10.63 -18.75
C SER A 91 2.16 -9.62 -19.24
N THR A 92 2.37 -8.53 -18.52
CA THR A 92 3.47 -7.58 -18.77
C THR A 92 4.72 -7.94 -17.96
N ALA A 93 5.89 -7.51 -18.43
CA ALA A 93 7.13 -7.69 -17.67
C ALA A 93 7.05 -7.04 -16.28
N PHE A 94 6.40 -5.87 -16.18
CA PHE A 94 6.16 -5.21 -14.90
C PHE A 94 5.25 -6.01 -13.97
N GLY A 95 4.13 -6.53 -14.49
CA GLY A 95 3.25 -7.42 -13.72
C GLY A 95 3.94 -8.70 -13.26
N TRP A 96 4.72 -9.33 -14.13
CA TRP A 96 5.47 -10.53 -13.78
C TRP A 96 6.50 -10.27 -12.66
N MET A 97 7.26 -9.18 -12.77
CA MET A 97 8.23 -8.78 -11.73
C MET A 97 7.56 -8.49 -10.37
N ASN A 98 6.34 -7.97 -10.36
CA ASN A 98 5.61 -7.70 -9.11
C ASN A 98 4.96 -8.94 -8.51
N LEU A 99 4.48 -9.89 -9.33
CA LEU A 99 3.76 -11.08 -8.86
C LEU A 99 4.66 -12.25 -8.50
N GLN A 100 5.77 -12.42 -9.24
CA GLN A 100 6.67 -13.59 -9.15
C GLN A 100 8.14 -13.21 -8.96
N GLY A 101 8.50 -11.93 -9.09
CA GLY A 101 9.87 -11.49 -8.88
C GLY A 101 10.32 -11.69 -7.45
N LYS A 102 11.51 -12.26 -7.27
CA LYS A 102 12.09 -12.54 -5.95
C LYS A 102 13.38 -11.75 -5.76
N LYS A 103 13.54 -11.21 -4.55
CA LYS A 103 14.77 -10.54 -4.12
C LYS A 103 15.98 -11.48 -4.13
N SER A 104 15.80 -12.72 -3.69
CA SER A 104 16.87 -13.73 -3.64
C SER A 104 17.42 -14.12 -5.01
N GLU A 105 16.56 -14.10 -6.03
CA GLU A 105 16.91 -14.45 -7.41
C GLU A 105 17.28 -13.21 -8.25
N GLY A 106 17.19 -12.01 -7.67
CA GLY A 106 17.43 -10.75 -8.37
C GLY A 106 16.40 -10.42 -9.46
N THR A 107 15.26 -11.12 -9.47
CA THR A 107 14.22 -11.01 -10.49
C THR A 107 13.14 -9.98 -10.14
N ASP A 108 13.17 -9.43 -8.92
CA ASP A 108 12.29 -8.32 -8.53
C ASP A 108 12.66 -7.00 -9.21
N LEU A 109 11.67 -6.12 -9.37
CA LEU A 109 11.81 -4.82 -10.03
C LEU A 109 13.02 -4.01 -9.54
N HIS A 110 13.23 -3.96 -8.22
CA HIS A 110 14.30 -3.15 -7.64
C HIS A 110 15.67 -3.76 -7.93
N SER A 111 15.81 -5.08 -7.86
CA SER A 111 17.05 -5.77 -8.23
C SER A 111 17.38 -5.62 -9.71
N LYS A 112 16.38 -5.75 -10.60
CA LYS A 112 16.60 -5.55 -12.04
C LYS A 112 17.01 -4.12 -12.38
N THR A 113 16.40 -3.14 -11.71
CA THR A 113 16.79 -1.73 -11.85
C THR A 113 18.21 -1.50 -11.34
N ALA A 114 18.54 -2.04 -10.16
CA ALA A 114 19.86 -1.95 -9.56
C ALA A 114 20.95 -2.51 -10.47
N GLU A 115 20.72 -3.68 -11.08
CA GLU A 115 21.61 -4.30 -12.06
C GLU A 115 21.79 -3.42 -13.31
N THR A 116 20.69 -2.87 -13.85
CA THR A 116 20.69 -2.10 -15.11
C THR A 116 21.56 -0.84 -15.06
N ILE A 117 21.58 -0.14 -13.91
CA ILE A 117 22.34 1.12 -13.75
C ILE A 117 23.51 1.03 -12.77
N GLY A 118 23.75 -0.16 -12.20
CA GLY A 118 24.85 -0.42 -11.27
C GLY A 118 24.75 0.40 -9.99
N ILE A 119 23.61 0.30 -9.30
CA ILE A 119 23.36 0.89 -7.97
C ILE A 119 22.93 -0.20 -6.98
N THR A 120 22.84 0.12 -5.68
CA THR A 120 22.32 -0.85 -4.71
C THR A 120 20.81 -1.02 -4.84
N ARG A 121 20.26 -2.14 -4.37
CA ARG A 121 18.81 -2.37 -4.36
C ARG A 121 18.04 -1.30 -3.57
N GLU A 122 18.57 -0.86 -2.43
CA GLU A 122 17.93 0.18 -1.62
C GLU A 122 17.92 1.54 -2.34
N GLN A 123 19.01 1.88 -3.03
CA GLN A 123 19.05 3.05 -3.92
C GLN A 123 18.03 2.91 -5.07
N ALA A 124 17.94 1.72 -5.68
CA ALA A 124 16.98 1.43 -6.74
C ALA A 124 15.52 1.48 -6.27
N LYS A 125 15.25 1.17 -5.00
CA LYS A 125 13.93 1.34 -4.38
C LYS A 125 13.54 2.81 -4.41
N VAL A 126 14.33 3.68 -3.79
CA VAL A 126 14.11 5.16 -3.77
C VAL A 126 13.93 5.69 -5.19
N PHE A 127 14.80 5.25 -6.10
CA PHE A 127 14.79 5.66 -7.50
C PHE A 127 13.50 5.24 -8.23
N ASN A 128 13.06 3.99 -8.07
CA ASN A 128 11.85 3.49 -8.72
C ASN A 128 10.58 4.20 -8.24
N TYR A 129 10.46 4.46 -6.93
CA TYR A 129 9.33 5.22 -6.41
C TYR A 129 9.26 6.61 -7.07
N GLY A 130 10.36 7.35 -7.14
CA GLY A 130 10.36 8.65 -7.83
C GLY A 130 10.00 8.54 -9.32
N ARG A 131 10.57 7.54 -10.01
CA ARG A 131 10.45 7.37 -11.46
C ARG A 131 9.06 6.93 -11.93
N ILE A 132 8.45 5.93 -11.27
CA ILE A 132 7.11 5.43 -11.60
C ILE A 132 6.11 6.58 -11.48
N TYR A 133 6.32 7.48 -10.52
CA TYR A 133 5.57 8.72 -10.35
C TYR A 133 6.06 9.88 -11.23
N GLY A 134 6.46 9.55 -12.47
CA GLY A 134 6.62 10.51 -13.54
C GLY A 134 7.76 11.51 -13.34
N ALA A 135 8.70 11.25 -12.44
CA ALA A 135 9.95 11.97 -12.43
C ALA A 135 10.69 11.76 -13.77
N GLY A 136 11.34 12.81 -14.27
CA GLY A 136 12.00 12.80 -15.57
C GLY A 136 13.50 12.49 -15.50
N TYR A 137 14.17 12.64 -16.64
CA TYR A 137 15.63 12.48 -16.75
C TYR A 137 16.41 13.38 -15.79
N LYS A 138 15.95 14.62 -15.56
CA LYS A 138 16.62 15.58 -14.67
C LYS A 138 16.71 15.05 -13.23
N TYR A 139 15.58 14.60 -12.68
CA TYR A 139 15.52 14.00 -11.35
C TYR A 139 16.42 12.76 -11.26
N ALA A 140 16.36 11.89 -12.28
CA ALA A 140 17.19 10.69 -12.31
C ALA A 140 18.69 11.01 -12.29
N VAL A 141 19.13 12.03 -13.02
CA VAL A 141 20.54 12.48 -13.04
C VAL A 141 20.95 13.04 -11.68
N GLU A 142 20.13 13.91 -11.09
CA GLU A 142 20.40 14.50 -9.78
C GLU A 142 20.53 13.42 -8.71
N LEU A 143 19.58 12.48 -8.65
CA LEU A 143 19.57 11.39 -7.68
C LEU A 143 20.76 10.43 -7.87
N LEU A 144 21.15 10.14 -9.12
CA LEU A 144 22.32 9.30 -9.39
C LEU A 144 23.63 9.96 -8.96
N CYS A 145 23.75 11.28 -9.12
CA CYS A 145 24.89 12.04 -8.64
C CYS A 145 24.92 12.13 -7.11
N GLU A 146 23.77 12.18 -6.43
CA GLU A 146 23.69 12.11 -4.97
C GLU A 146 24.15 10.75 -4.44
N PHE A 147 23.72 9.65 -5.08
CA PHE A 147 24.13 8.30 -4.70
C PHE A 147 25.61 8.01 -4.93
N ASN A 148 26.22 8.66 -5.93
CA ASN A 148 27.63 8.52 -6.20
C ASN A 148 28.25 9.87 -6.60
N PRO A 149 28.86 10.60 -5.65
CA PRO A 149 29.48 11.89 -5.91
C PRO A 149 30.62 11.87 -6.94
N LYS A 150 31.18 10.69 -7.26
CA LYS A 150 32.22 10.54 -8.29
C LYS A 150 31.66 10.46 -9.70
N LEU A 151 30.35 10.27 -9.86
CA LEU A 151 29.68 10.12 -11.15
C LEU A 151 29.53 11.49 -11.82
N THR A 152 30.03 11.62 -13.03
CA THR A 152 29.82 12.86 -13.81
C THR A 152 28.37 12.98 -14.27
N LYS A 153 27.89 14.20 -14.50
CA LYS A 153 26.53 14.43 -15.01
C LYS A 153 26.28 13.74 -16.36
N GLU A 154 27.32 13.63 -17.20
CA GLU A 154 27.21 12.92 -18.49
C GLU A 154 27.04 11.41 -18.32
N GLU A 155 27.79 10.79 -17.42
CA GLU A 155 27.64 9.36 -17.11
C GLU A 155 26.28 9.08 -16.45
N ALA A 156 25.85 9.93 -15.52
CA ALA A 156 24.53 9.86 -14.92
C ALA A 156 23.42 9.97 -15.98
N LEU A 157 23.57 10.86 -16.97
CA LEU A 157 22.62 10.98 -18.08
C LEU A 157 22.59 9.74 -18.96
N LYS A 158 23.76 9.15 -19.27
CA LYS A 158 23.84 7.88 -20.01
C LYS A 158 23.11 6.75 -19.27
N LYS A 159 23.37 6.60 -17.96
CA LYS A 159 22.69 5.61 -17.11
C LYS A 159 21.18 5.83 -17.06
N ALA A 160 20.74 7.08 -16.87
CA ALA A 160 19.32 7.43 -16.92
C ALA A 160 18.70 7.09 -18.29
N CYS A 161 19.39 7.39 -19.40
CA CYS A 161 18.93 7.06 -20.75
C CYS A 161 18.73 5.56 -20.96
N VAL A 162 19.72 4.74 -20.59
CA VAL A 162 19.62 3.27 -20.65
C VAL A 162 18.40 2.78 -19.87
N MET A 163 18.24 3.29 -18.66
CA MET A 163 17.17 2.87 -17.74
C MET A 163 15.77 3.27 -18.21
N TYR A 164 15.56 4.52 -18.65
CA TYR A 164 14.24 4.94 -19.16
C TYR A 164 13.88 4.23 -20.47
N ASN A 165 14.87 3.93 -21.32
CA ASN A 165 14.63 3.12 -22.51
C ASN A 165 14.28 1.67 -22.18
N ALA A 166 14.93 1.06 -21.18
CA ALA A 166 14.62 -0.30 -20.76
C ALA A 166 13.26 -0.42 -20.04
N THR A 167 12.87 0.62 -19.29
CA THR A 167 11.64 0.61 -18.48
C THR A 167 10.45 1.22 -19.24
N LYS A 168 10.49 2.53 -19.51
CA LYS A 168 9.39 3.24 -20.17
C LYS A 168 9.33 2.95 -21.66
N GLY A 169 10.46 2.66 -22.29
CA GLY A 169 10.56 2.44 -23.73
C GLY A 169 10.62 3.74 -24.53
N LYS A 170 10.33 3.64 -25.82
CA LYS A 170 10.34 4.78 -26.75
C LYS A 170 8.93 5.17 -27.16
N LYS A 171 8.66 6.47 -27.26
CA LYS A 171 7.42 6.99 -27.85
C LYS A 171 7.43 6.76 -29.36
N THR A 172 6.49 5.95 -29.83
CA THR A 172 6.25 5.71 -31.27
C THR A 172 4.90 6.30 -31.64
N THR A 173 4.87 7.13 -32.68
CA THR A 173 3.60 7.64 -33.24
C THR A 173 3.16 6.73 -34.37
N LYS A 174 1.95 6.18 -34.26
CA LYS A 174 1.32 5.43 -35.35
C LYS A 174 0.04 6.15 -35.76
N ASN A 175 -0.26 6.10 -37.07
CA ASN A 175 -1.53 6.57 -37.60
C ASN A 175 -2.55 5.45 -37.38
N PHE A 176 -3.61 5.75 -36.64
CA PHE A 176 -4.77 4.89 -36.48
C PHE A 176 -5.93 5.50 -37.25
N ILE A 177 -6.86 4.66 -37.72
CA ILE A 177 -8.12 5.11 -38.29
C ILE A 177 -9.15 4.96 -37.17
N ASP A 178 -9.83 6.04 -36.79
CA ASP A 178 -10.90 5.97 -35.81
C ASP A 178 -12.15 5.27 -36.39
N GLU A 179 -13.13 4.96 -35.54
CA GLU A 179 -14.40 4.33 -35.95
C GLU A 179 -15.19 5.15 -36.98
N LYS A 180 -14.84 6.43 -37.18
CA LYS A 180 -15.44 7.36 -38.14
C LYS A 180 -14.59 7.53 -39.41
N GLY A 181 -13.55 6.71 -39.60
CA GLY A 181 -12.68 6.75 -40.78
C GLY A 181 -11.63 7.87 -40.77
N LYS A 182 -11.48 8.62 -39.67
CA LYS A 182 -10.53 9.73 -39.56
C LYS A 182 -9.17 9.22 -39.09
N GLN A 183 -8.10 9.69 -39.75
CA GLN A 183 -6.74 9.39 -39.30
C GLN A 183 -6.44 10.16 -38.00
N VAL A 184 -6.22 9.41 -36.92
CA VAL A 184 -5.79 9.91 -35.61
C VAL A 184 -4.37 9.45 -35.37
N LYS A 185 -3.46 10.40 -35.17
CA LYS A 185 -2.10 10.11 -34.70
C LYS A 185 -2.18 9.78 -33.21
N LYS A 186 -1.83 8.56 -32.83
CA LYS A 186 -1.71 8.17 -31.42
C LYS A 186 -0.26 7.84 -31.13
N THR A 187 0.28 8.52 -30.12
CA THR A 187 1.62 8.26 -29.59
C THR A 187 1.50 7.25 -28.46
N LYS A 188 2.27 6.17 -28.53
CA LYS A 188 2.34 5.14 -27.48
C LYS A 188 3.78 4.86 -27.11
N TRP A 189 4.02 4.52 -25.85
CA TRP A 189 5.27 3.94 -25.37
C TRP A 189 5.37 2.49 -25.86
N VAL A 190 6.54 2.10 -26.36
CA VAL A 190 6.81 0.75 -26.88
C VAL A 190 8.22 0.32 -26.51
N GLY A 191 8.39 -0.96 -26.19
CA GLY A 191 9.70 -1.62 -26.06
C GLY A 191 10.37 -1.50 -24.70
N GLY A 192 9.67 -0.96 -23.69
CA GLY A 192 10.09 -0.98 -22.30
C GLY A 192 9.22 -1.91 -21.45
N SER A 193 9.75 -2.36 -20.31
CA SER A 193 9.05 -3.27 -19.39
C SER A 193 7.73 -2.72 -18.82
N GLU A 194 7.57 -1.40 -18.79
CA GLU A 194 6.44 -0.67 -18.20
C GLU A 194 5.68 0.15 -19.25
N SER A 195 6.01 0.00 -20.54
CA SER A 195 5.38 0.78 -21.61
C SER A 195 3.86 0.70 -21.57
N GLU A 196 3.29 -0.49 -21.34
CA GLU A 196 1.84 -0.68 -21.30
C GLU A 196 1.20 -0.01 -20.08
N MET A 197 1.80 -0.11 -18.89
CA MET A 197 1.36 0.64 -17.72
C MET A 197 1.29 2.15 -18.02
N PHE A 198 2.32 2.74 -18.62
CA PHE A 198 2.31 4.16 -18.97
C PHE A 198 1.26 4.50 -20.03
N ASN A 199 1.06 3.63 -21.03
CA ASN A 199 0.00 3.81 -22.03
C ASN A 199 -1.39 3.83 -21.39
N SER A 200 -1.65 2.90 -20.46
CA SER A 200 -2.91 2.80 -19.73
C SER A 200 -3.14 4.01 -18.82
N LEU A 201 -2.13 4.43 -18.05
CA LEU A 201 -2.26 5.62 -17.20
C LEU A 201 -2.46 6.90 -18.03
N GLU A 202 -1.74 7.06 -19.14
CA GLU A 202 -1.92 8.18 -20.07
C GLU A 202 -3.35 8.17 -20.67
N SER A 203 -3.93 6.99 -20.94
CA SER A 203 -5.31 6.89 -21.45
C SER A 203 -6.35 7.35 -20.43
N ILE A 204 -6.19 6.97 -19.15
CA ILE A 204 -7.08 7.35 -18.05
C ILE A 204 -7.09 8.86 -17.84
N ILE A 205 -5.94 9.53 -17.96
CA ILE A 205 -5.87 10.99 -17.79
C ILE A 205 -6.21 11.76 -19.06
N SER A 206 -6.22 11.14 -20.24
CA SER A 206 -6.52 11.85 -21.48
C SER A 206 -8.02 12.09 -21.69
N VAL A 207 -8.89 11.41 -20.95
CA VAL A 207 -10.34 11.60 -21.04
C VAL A 207 -10.77 12.93 -20.36
N PRO A 208 -11.88 13.56 -20.80
CA PRO A 208 -12.34 14.85 -20.25
C PRO A 208 -12.58 14.84 -18.75
N GLU A 209 -13.07 13.71 -18.22
CA GLU A 209 -13.31 13.51 -16.79
C GLU A 209 -12.48 12.33 -16.26
N PRO A 210 -11.18 12.51 -15.95
CA PRO A 210 -10.35 11.45 -15.43
C PRO A 210 -10.89 10.90 -14.11
N LYS A 211 -10.98 9.57 -14.03
CA LYS A 211 -11.51 8.84 -12.87
C LYS A 211 -10.57 7.71 -12.48
N THR A 212 -10.54 7.37 -11.20
CA THR A 212 -9.85 6.18 -10.73
C THR A 212 -10.53 4.91 -11.26
N PRO A 213 -9.77 3.84 -11.56
CA PRO A 213 -10.31 2.63 -12.17
C PRO A 213 -11.25 1.83 -11.26
N ALA A 214 -11.01 1.81 -9.94
CA ALA A 214 -11.78 0.97 -9.01
C ALA A 214 -13.11 1.61 -8.59
N LEU A 215 -13.07 2.81 -8.01
CA LEU A 215 -14.27 3.48 -7.48
C LEU A 215 -14.79 4.63 -8.36
N GLY A 216 -14.11 4.95 -9.47
CA GLY A 216 -14.56 6.01 -10.37
C GLY A 216 -14.44 7.43 -9.77
N CYS A 217 -13.55 7.63 -8.79
CA CYS A 217 -13.36 8.91 -8.13
C CYS A 217 -12.66 9.89 -9.08
N LYS A 218 -13.23 11.10 -9.20
CA LYS A 218 -12.79 12.10 -10.18
C LYS A 218 -11.64 12.96 -9.66
N ILE A 219 -10.72 13.34 -10.54
CA ILE A 219 -9.69 14.36 -10.22
C ILE A 219 -10.35 15.71 -9.94
N SER A 220 -9.66 16.60 -9.20
CA SER A 220 -10.09 17.99 -9.03
C SER A 220 -10.35 18.64 -10.39
N ARG A 221 -11.45 19.39 -10.50
CA ARG A 221 -11.86 20.08 -11.74
C ARG A 221 -10.77 21.01 -12.29
N ALA A 222 -9.92 21.55 -11.41
CA ALA A 222 -8.81 22.42 -11.81
C ALA A 222 -7.69 21.68 -12.58
N LEU A 223 -7.66 20.35 -12.56
CA LEU A 223 -6.66 19.50 -13.22
C LEU A 223 -7.27 18.62 -14.33
N GLU A 224 -8.50 18.94 -14.75
CA GLU A 224 -9.11 18.32 -15.93
C GLU A 224 -8.38 18.77 -17.21
N PRO A 225 -8.27 17.89 -18.25
CA PRO A 225 -7.54 18.22 -19.46
C PRO A 225 -8.02 19.51 -20.12
N ASP A 226 -9.33 19.77 -20.11
CA ASP A 226 -9.94 20.97 -20.70
C ASP A 226 -9.50 22.29 -20.03
N LYS A 227 -8.92 22.22 -18.82
CA LYS A 227 -8.47 23.39 -18.05
C LYS A 227 -6.97 23.60 -18.09
N VAL A 228 -6.18 22.53 -18.17
CA VAL A 228 -4.72 22.59 -18.08
C VAL A 228 -4.00 22.11 -19.35
N SER A 229 -4.72 21.59 -20.34
CA SER A 229 -4.15 20.99 -21.55
C SER A 229 -3.07 19.95 -21.18
N ASP A 230 -1.84 20.12 -21.68
CA ASP A 230 -0.69 19.26 -21.38
C ASP A 230 0.12 19.68 -20.13
N HIS A 231 -0.32 20.71 -19.41
CA HIS A 231 0.32 21.08 -18.14
C HIS A 231 0.01 20.05 -17.05
N PHE A 232 0.96 19.85 -16.14
CA PHE A 232 0.82 18.96 -14.98
C PHE A 232 0.61 17.47 -15.31
N MET A 233 0.97 16.99 -16.50
CA MET A 233 0.83 15.59 -16.89
C MET A 233 1.47 14.61 -15.89
N THR A 234 2.67 14.91 -15.39
CA THR A 234 3.32 14.12 -14.33
C THR A 234 2.45 14.03 -13.08
N SER A 235 1.90 15.16 -12.60
CA SER A 235 1.03 15.19 -11.42
C SER A 235 -0.26 14.39 -11.63
N ARG A 236 -0.82 14.42 -12.84
CA ARG A 236 -2.03 13.69 -13.21
C ARG A 236 -1.78 12.18 -13.29
N LEU A 237 -0.64 11.75 -13.84
CA LEU A 237 -0.21 10.35 -13.83
C LEU A 237 -0.07 9.84 -12.38
N ASN A 238 0.59 10.61 -11.52
CA ASN A 238 0.76 10.26 -10.10
C ASN A 238 -0.57 10.19 -9.37
N TRP A 239 -1.49 11.10 -9.71
CA TRP A 239 -2.81 11.12 -9.15
C TRP A 239 -3.56 9.82 -9.41
N VAL A 240 -3.48 9.22 -10.60
CA VAL A 240 -4.19 7.97 -10.90
C VAL A 240 -3.79 6.87 -9.91
N VAL A 241 -2.49 6.62 -9.73
CA VAL A 241 -2.01 5.53 -8.86
C VAL A 241 -2.26 5.87 -7.38
N GLN A 242 -1.85 7.06 -6.92
CA GLN A 242 -1.99 7.44 -5.51
C GLN A 242 -3.45 7.54 -5.07
N SER A 243 -4.32 8.08 -5.93
CA SER A 243 -5.74 8.17 -5.63
C SER A 243 -6.42 6.81 -5.72
N SER A 244 -5.93 5.89 -6.56
CA SER A 244 -6.36 4.48 -6.52
C SER A 244 -5.92 3.79 -5.23
N GLY A 245 -4.75 4.12 -4.66
CA GLY A 245 -4.36 3.66 -3.32
C GLY A 245 -5.36 4.11 -2.23
N VAL A 246 -5.93 5.32 -2.35
CA VAL A 246 -7.00 5.78 -1.46
C VAL A 246 -8.30 5.01 -1.68
N ASP A 247 -8.64 4.65 -2.93
CA ASP A 247 -9.79 3.77 -3.19
C ASP A 247 -9.62 2.39 -2.55
N TYR A 248 -8.40 1.86 -2.58
CA TYR A 248 -8.05 0.62 -1.90
C TYR A 248 -8.29 0.73 -0.40
N LEU A 249 -7.76 1.78 0.24
CA LEU A 249 -7.98 2.02 1.65
C LEU A 249 -9.48 2.08 1.98
N HIS A 250 -10.28 2.84 1.22
CA HIS A 250 -11.71 2.94 1.48
C HIS A 250 -12.44 1.60 1.36
N LEU A 251 -12.14 0.81 0.32
CA LEU A 251 -12.72 -0.53 0.17
C LEU A 251 -12.34 -1.45 1.34
N LEU A 252 -11.08 -1.41 1.76
CA LEU A 252 -10.56 -2.18 2.88
C LEU A 252 -11.27 -1.79 4.19
N LEU A 253 -11.37 -0.49 4.50
CA LEU A 253 -12.02 0.02 5.70
C LEU A 253 -13.52 -0.32 5.74
N VAL A 254 -14.23 -0.11 4.63
CA VAL A 254 -15.67 -0.39 4.54
C VAL A 254 -15.94 -1.89 4.67
N CYS A 255 -15.16 -2.72 3.97
CA CYS A 255 -15.30 -4.18 4.07
C CYS A 255 -15.01 -4.68 5.48
N ASN A 256 -13.95 -4.17 6.12
CA ASN A 256 -13.57 -4.61 7.45
C ASN A 256 -14.61 -4.16 8.50
N GLN A 257 -15.11 -2.92 8.41
CA GLN A 257 -16.21 -2.46 9.26
C GLN A 257 -17.46 -3.31 9.08
N TRP A 258 -17.82 -3.64 7.84
CA TRP A 258 -18.97 -4.51 7.57
C TRP A 258 -18.80 -5.91 8.20
N LEU A 259 -17.60 -6.49 8.14
CA LEU A 259 -17.33 -7.76 8.80
C LEU A 259 -17.38 -7.64 10.33
N PHE A 260 -16.89 -6.52 10.88
CA PHE A 260 -16.95 -6.29 12.32
C PHE A 260 -18.41 -6.22 12.81
N ASP A 261 -19.24 -5.45 12.12
CA ASP A 261 -20.66 -5.31 12.44
C ASP A 261 -21.41 -6.62 12.27
N LYS A 262 -21.14 -7.36 11.19
CA LYS A 262 -21.84 -8.62 10.86
C LYS A 262 -21.54 -9.74 11.84
N TYR A 263 -20.29 -9.85 12.30
CA TYR A 263 -19.86 -10.94 13.17
C TYR A 263 -19.76 -10.54 14.65
N GLY A 264 -20.02 -9.27 14.99
CA GLY A 264 -19.88 -8.78 16.36
C GLY A 264 -18.43 -8.88 16.84
N ILE A 265 -17.51 -8.31 16.06
CA ILE A 265 -16.10 -8.13 16.46
C ILE A 265 -16.00 -6.74 17.10
N ASP A 266 -15.62 -6.70 18.36
CA ASP A 266 -15.47 -5.43 19.10
C ASP A 266 -14.14 -4.76 18.73
N GLY A 267 -14.20 -3.86 17.76
CA GLY A 267 -13.05 -3.08 17.35
C GLY A 267 -13.44 -1.83 16.58
N ARG A 268 -12.48 -0.90 16.49
CA ARG A 268 -12.63 0.35 15.75
C ARG A 268 -11.39 0.66 14.94
N PHE A 269 -11.58 1.35 13.81
CA PHE A 269 -10.47 1.94 13.09
C PHE A 269 -9.71 2.93 14.00
N SER A 270 -8.39 2.80 14.05
CA SER A 270 -7.51 3.66 14.85
C SER A 270 -6.82 4.69 13.96
N ILE A 271 -5.97 4.22 13.06
CA ILE A 271 -5.20 5.08 12.16
C ILE A 271 -4.80 4.30 10.91
N SER A 272 -4.61 5.04 9.82
CA SER A 272 -3.92 4.54 8.63
C SER A 272 -2.78 5.48 8.32
N ILE A 273 -1.56 4.95 8.24
CA ILE A 273 -0.33 5.71 7.99
C ILE A 273 0.31 5.11 6.75
N HIS A 274 0.41 5.89 5.67
CA HIS A 274 0.85 5.39 4.37
C HIS A 274 -0.02 4.20 3.90
N ASP A 275 0.57 3.02 3.84
CA ASP A 275 -0.03 1.79 3.35
C ASP A 275 -0.37 0.83 4.53
N GLU A 276 -0.13 1.29 5.77
CA GLU A 276 -0.47 0.59 7.00
C GLU A 276 -1.90 0.96 7.45
N VAL A 277 -2.64 -0.04 7.93
CA VAL A 277 -3.94 0.14 8.58
C VAL A 277 -3.91 -0.51 9.96
N ARG A 278 -4.34 0.23 10.98
CA ARG A 278 -4.37 -0.23 12.37
C ARG A 278 -5.77 -0.04 12.96
N TYR A 279 -6.24 -1.05 13.66
CA TYR A 279 -7.51 -1.10 14.39
C TYR A 279 -7.21 -1.28 15.87
N LEU A 280 -8.00 -0.65 16.72
CA LEU A 280 -8.01 -0.94 18.14
C LEU A 280 -9.13 -1.95 18.39
N VAL A 281 -8.79 -3.16 18.82
CA VAL A 281 -9.72 -4.29 18.94
C VAL A 281 -9.65 -4.82 20.37
N LYS A 282 -10.76 -5.28 20.91
CA LYS A 282 -10.78 -5.98 22.20
C LYS A 282 -9.93 -7.26 22.11
N SER A 283 -9.12 -7.53 23.13
CA SER A 283 -8.12 -8.61 23.07
C SER A 283 -8.71 -10.00 22.81
N GLU A 284 -9.95 -10.25 23.22
CA GLU A 284 -10.68 -11.50 22.94
C GLU A 284 -10.97 -11.72 21.45
N ASP A 285 -11.11 -10.64 20.69
CA ASP A 285 -11.51 -10.65 19.29
C ASP A 285 -10.34 -10.44 18.32
N LYS A 286 -9.13 -10.23 18.83
CA LYS A 286 -7.96 -9.85 18.02
C LYS A 286 -7.75 -10.78 16.81
N TYR A 287 -7.81 -12.11 17.02
CA TYR A 287 -7.60 -13.09 15.94
C TYR A 287 -8.76 -13.13 14.93
N ARG A 288 -10.00 -12.89 15.39
CA ARG A 288 -11.17 -12.76 14.51
C ARG A 288 -11.04 -11.50 13.65
N ALA A 289 -10.61 -10.40 14.24
CA ALA A 289 -10.34 -9.15 13.53
C ALA A 289 -9.22 -9.30 12.48
N ALA A 290 -8.17 -10.07 12.79
CA ALA A 290 -7.11 -10.36 11.83
C ALA A 290 -7.59 -11.18 10.63
N LEU A 291 -8.44 -12.20 10.86
CA LEU A 291 -9.08 -12.93 9.77
C LEU A 291 -9.98 -12.02 8.93
N ALA A 292 -10.75 -11.14 9.57
CA ALA A 292 -11.61 -10.17 8.87
C ALA A 292 -10.78 -9.21 8.01
N LEU A 293 -9.61 -8.78 8.50
CA LEU A 293 -8.70 -7.92 7.77
C LEU A 293 -8.11 -8.64 6.54
N GLN A 294 -7.71 -9.90 6.68
CA GLN A 294 -7.24 -10.73 5.57
C GLN A 294 -8.32 -10.91 4.49
N ILE A 295 -9.56 -11.23 4.89
CA ILE A 295 -10.71 -11.36 3.97
C ILE A 295 -10.99 -10.02 3.29
N SER A 296 -10.93 -8.91 4.03
CA SER A 296 -11.16 -7.58 3.48
C SER A 296 -10.13 -7.19 2.42
N ASN A 297 -8.87 -7.58 2.60
CA ASN A 297 -7.82 -7.39 1.61
C ASN A 297 -8.07 -8.21 0.35
N LEU A 298 -8.42 -9.49 0.50
CA LEU A 298 -8.81 -10.35 -0.61
C LEU A 298 -9.96 -9.74 -1.42
N LEU A 299 -11.05 -9.35 -0.75
CA LEU A 299 -12.22 -8.75 -1.41
C LEU A 299 -11.88 -7.42 -2.08
N THR A 300 -11.04 -6.59 -1.45
CA THR A 300 -10.56 -5.34 -2.04
C THR A 300 -9.78 -5.61 -3.32
N ARG A 301 -8.85 -6.56 -3.30
CA ARG A 301 -8.05 -6.89 -4.49
C ARG A 301 -8.89 -7.52 -5.61
N CYS A 302 -9.84 -8.39 -5.27
CA CYS A 302 -10.81 -8.93 -6.23
C CYS A 302 -11.65 -7.83 -6.87
N MET A 303 -12.11 -6.84 -6.10
CA MET A 303 -12.88 -5.71 -6.64
C MET A 303 -12.06 -4.89 -7.65
N PHE A 304 -10.78 -4.65 -7.37
CA PHE A 304 -9.87 -3.98 -8.31
C PHE A 304 -9.66 -4.78 -9.60
N ALA A 305 -9.39 -6.07 -9.50
CA ALA A 305 -9.23 -6.95 -10.66
C ALA A 305 -10.51 -6.96 -11.51
N TYR A 306 -11.67 -7.14 -10.86
CA TYR A 306 -12.98 -7.16 -11.50
C TYR A 306 -13.30 -5.86 -12.23
N LYS A 307 -13.02 -4.71 -11.61
CA LYS A 307 -13.24 -3.39 -12.24
C LYS A 307 -12.37 -3.14 -13.46
N LEU A 308 -11.21 -3.81 -13.53
CA LEU A 308 -10.32 -3.78 -14.68
C LEU A 308 -10.58 -4.93 -15.67
N GLY A 309 -11.66 -5.71 -15.48
CA GLY A 309 -12.09 -6.75 -16.42
C GLY A 309 -11.45 -8.12 -16.22
N MET A 310 -10.72 -8.34 -15.12
CA MET A 310 -10.14 -9.63 -14.75
C MET A 310 -11.05 -10.35 -13.73
N ASN A 311 -11.34 -11.63 -13.98
CA ASN A 311 -12.29 -12.41 -13.17
C ASN A 311 -11.61 -13.36 -12.17
N ASP A 312 -10.30 -13.27 -12.04
CA ASP A 312 -9.45 -14.05 -11.15
C ASP A 312 -8.53 -13.14 -10.34
N LEU A 313 -7.90 -13.70 -9.30
CA LEU A 313 -6.88 -13.02 -8.51
C LEU A 313 -5.77 -14.02 -8.14
N PRO A 314 -4.47 -13.71 -8.38
CA PRO A 314 -3.39 -14.58 -7.95
C PRO A 314 -3.32 -14.71 -6.43
N GLN A 315 -3.05 -15.93 -5.93
CA GLN A 315 -2.92 -16.20 -4.50
C GLN A 315 -1.80 -15.38 -3.84
N SER A 316 -0.70 -15.11 -4.55
CA SER A 316 0.47 -14.39 -4.02
C SER A 316 0.16 -12.96 -3.57
N VAL A 317 -0.94 -12.39 -4.04
CA VAL A 317 -1.40 -11.05 -3.65
C VAL A 317 -2.64 -11.07 -2.76
N ALA A 318 -3.32 -12.21 -2.65
CA ALA A 318 -4.63 -12.32 -1.99
C ALA A 318 -4.61 -11.90 -0.51
N PHE A 319 -3.53 -12.25 0.19
CA PHE A 319 -3.40 -12.07 1.63
C PHE A 319 -2.25 -11.12 1.96
N PHE A 320 -2.35 -10.45 3.10
CA PHE A 320 -1.20 -9.77 3.70
C PHE A 320 -0.11 -10.78 4.04
N SER A 321 1.15 -10.36 3.94
CA SER A 321 2.29 -11.18 4.38
C SER A 321 2.12 -11.62 5.84
N ALA A 322 1.68 -10.71 6.70
CA ALA A 322 1.28 -11.00 8.07
C ALA A 322 0.30 -9.93 8.59
N VAL A 323 -0.40 -10.25 9.68
CA VAL A 323 -1.16 -9.30 10.49
C VAL A 323 -0.49 -9.23 11.86
N ASP A 324 -0.19 -8.01 12.30
CA ASP A 324 0.45 -7.76 13.57
C ASP A 324 -0.58 -7.47 14.68
N PHE A 325 -0.21 -7.91 15.88
CA PHE A 325 -0.90 -7.71 17.13
C PHE A 325 0.08 -7.10 18.12
N ASP A 326 -0.24 -5.92 18.64
CA ASP A 326 0.65 -5.24 19.57
C ASP A 326 -0.12 -4.37 20.56
N VAL A 327 0.45 -4.16 21.74
CA VAL A 327 -0.08 -3.22 22.72
C VAL A 327 0.37 -1.79 22.45
N CYS A 328 1.34 -1.59 21.54
CA CYS A 328 1.83 -0.29 21.12
C CYS A 328 1.87 -0.13 19.60
N LEU A 329 1.98 1.11 19.12
CA LEU A 329 2.15 1.39 17.69
C LEU A 329 3.63 1.44 17.30
N ARG A 330 4.17 0.31 16.84
CA ARG A 330 5.51 0.24 16.21
C ARG A 330 5.42 -0.41 14.84
N LYS A 331 6.50 -0.29 14.07
CA LYS A 331 6.54 -0.80 12.70
C LYS A 331 6.57 -2.33 12.66
N GLU A 332 7.57 -2.91 13.32
CA GLU A 332 7.72 -4.35 13.46
C GLU A 332 7.48 -4.70 14.93
N VAL A 333 6.78 -5.81 15.19
CA VAL A 333 6.37 -6.21 16.54
C VAL A 333 7.53 -6.60 17.45
N ASP A 334 8.70 -6.90 16.90
CA ASP A 334 9.92 -7.24 17.65
C ASP A 334 10.81 -6.02 17.91
N MET A 335 10.43 -4.84 17.38
CA MET A 335 11.24 -3.64 17.47
C MET A 335 11.18 -3.05 18.89
N ASP A 336 12.30 -3.09 19.60
CA ASP A 336 12.42 -2.52 20.97
C ASP A 336 12.44 -0.97 21.01
N CYS A 337 12.48 -0.32 19.84
CA CYS A 337 12.50 1.13 19.67
C CYS A 337 13.54 1.86 20.56
N LYS A 338 14.77 1.35 20.61
CA LYS A 338 15.92 2.02 21.26
C LYS A 338 16.38 3.21 20.42
N THR A 339 16.33 4.38 21.02
CA THR A 339 16.74 5.65 20.39
C THR A 339 17.48 6.51 21.41
N PRO A 340 18.09 7.65 21.02
CA PRO A 340 18.78 8.50 21.99
C PRO A 340 17.88 9.05 23.10
N SER A 341 16.57 9.24 22.83
CA SER A 341 15.56 9.64 23.83
C SER A 341 14.95 8.47 24.59
N ASN A 342 15.01 7.26 24.05
CA ASN A 342 14.62 6.02 24.73
C ASN A 342 15.79 5.02 24.79
N PRO A 343 16.84 5.28 25.59
CA PRO A 343 18.07 4.48 25.56
C PRO A 343 17.89 3.07 26.14
N ARG A 344 16.85 2.85 26.95
CA ARG A 344 16.54 1.54 27.55
C ARG A 344 15.64 0.68 26.68
N GLY A 345 14.99 1.24 25.66
CA GLY A 345 14.02 0.55 24.82
C GLY A 345 12.70 0.31 25.54
N LEU A 346 11.71 -0.18 24.81
CA LEU A 346 10.36 -0.48 25.30
C LEU A 346 10.37 -1.61 26.34
N LYS A 347 11.13 -2.68 26.08
CA LYS A 347 11.16 -3.89 26.91
C LYS A 347 11.72 -3.64 28.31
N LYS A 348 12.84 -2.91 28.41
CA LYS A 348 13.48 -2.63 29.72
C LYS A 348 13.03 -1.30 30.32
N GLY A 349 12.68 -0.33 29.48
CA GLY A 349 12.29 1.01 29.93
C GLY A 349 10.83 1.09 30.40
N TYR A 350 9.95 0.34 29.75
CA TYR A 350 8.49 0.45 29.90
C TYR A 350 7.81 -0.91 30.16
N ASP A 351 8.59 -1.97 30.39
CA ASP A 351 8.11 -3.35 30.59
C ASP A 351 7.17 -3.84 29.49
N MET A 352 7.42 -3.40 28.26
CA MET A 352 6.54 -3.67 27.14
C MET A 352 7.08 -4.83 26.29
N PRO A 353 6.35 -5.95 26.19
CA PRO A 353 6.80 -7.12 25.47
C PRO A 353 6.79 -6.91 23.96
N GLU A 354 7.39 -7.86 23.24
CA GLU A 354 7.27 -7.97 21.79
C GLU A 354 5.84 -8.39 21.43
N GLY A 355 5.34 -7.85 20.31
CA GLY A 355 4.03 -8.22 19.79
C GLY A 355 4.08 -9.56 19.05
N GLU A 356 2.96 -9.90 18.43
CA GLU A 356 2.78 -11.13 17.67
C GLU A 356 2.50 -10.75 16.21
N SER A 357 3.04 -11.50 15.24
CA SER A 357 2.75 -11.30 13.82
C SER A 357 2.43 -12.65 13.19
N LEU A 358 1.25 -12.79 12.59
CA LEU A 358 0.74 -14.05 12.08
C LEU A 358 0.39 -13.99 10.60
N ASP A 359 0.76 -15.03 9.86
CA ASP A 359 0.31 -15.22 8.49
C ASP A 359 -1.14 -15.75 8.41
N ILE A 360 -1.69 -15.82 7.20
CA ILE A 360 -3.05 -16.31 6.98
C ILE A 360 -3.26 -17.76 7.47
N TYR A 361 -2.27 -18.63 7.35
CA TYR A 361 -2.40 -20.05 7.72
C TYR A 361 -2.47 -20.20 9.24
N GLN A 362 -1.61 -19.49 9.97
CA GLN A 362 -1.62 -19.44 11.42
C GLN A 362 -2.94 -18.84 11.95
N ILE A 363 -3.44 -17.77 11.32
CA ILE A 363 -4.74 -17.18 11.67
C ILE A 363 -5.88 -18.18 11.47
N LEU A 364 -5.87 -18.93 10.35
CA LEU A 364 -6.87 -19.96 10.08
C LEU A 364 -6.83 -21.10 11.10
N ASP A 365 -5.64 -21.51 11.54
CA ASP A 365 -5.46 -22.54 12.56
C ASP A 365 -6.04 -22.12 13.91
N ILE A 366 -5.92 -20.85 14.29
CA ILE A 366 -6.46 -20.30 15.54
C ILE A 366 -7.98 -20.14 15.44
N THR A 367 -8.45 -19.50 14.37
CA THR A 367 -9.87 -19.14 14.19
C THR A 367 -10.74 -20.29 13.68
N LYS A 368 -10.12 -21.39 13.24
CA LYS A 368 -10.79 -22.51 12.52
C LYS A 368 -11.58 -22.05 11.30
N GLY A 369 -11.15 -20.95 10.67
CA GLY A 369 -11.79 -20.35 9.51
C GLY A 369 -13.14 -19.68 9.79
N SER A 370 -13.44 -19.37 11.04
CA SER A 370 -14.69 -18.71 11.44
C SER A 370 -14.44 -17.30 11.99
N LEU A 371 -15.24 -16.35 11.53
CA LEU A 371 -15.34 -15.02 12.14
C LEU A 371 -16.34 -14.97 13.28
N SER A 372 -17.20 -15.99 13.42
CA SER A 372 -18.18 -16.04 14.50
C SER A 372 -17.47 -16.24 15.83
N PRO A 373 -17.99 -15.67 16.93
CA PRO A 373 -17.46 -15.96 18.25
C PRO A 373 -17.55 -17.47 18.50
N VAL A 374 -16.60 -18.02 19.26
CA VAL A 374 -16.64 -19.42 19.66
C VAL A 374 -17.81 -19.59 20.62
N SER A 375 -19.00 -19.88 20.08
CA SER A 375 -20.12 -20.32 20.90
C SER A 375 -19.75 -21.68 21.47
N GLU A 376 -19.78 -21.82 22.80
CA GLU A 376 -19.95 -23.14 23.42
C GLU A 376 -21.07 -23.87 22.67
N GLU A 377 -20.74 -25.07 22.20
CA GLU A 377 -21.51 -25.91 21.28
C GLU A 377 -23.04 -25.66 21.29
N LYS A 378 -23.55 -25.03 20.22
CA LYS A 378 -24.89 -25.32 19.74
C LYS A 378 -24.82 -25.65 18.26
N SER A 379 -25.19 -26.89 17.98
CA SER A 379 -25.25 -27.51 16.68
C SER A 379 -26.25 -26.81 15.77
N GLU A 380 -25.82 -25.79 15.04
CA GLU A 380 -26.55 -25.33 13.86
C GLU A 380 -25.58 -25.18 12.70
N GLN A 381 -25.88 -25.91 11.61
CA GLN A 381 -25.16 -25.91 10.34
C GLN A 381 -25.02 -24.49 9.79
N HIS A 382 -23.95 -23.79 10.16
CA HIS A 382 -23.57 -22.55 9.53
C HIS A 382 -22.65 -22.89 8.34
N SER A 383 -23.02 -22.35 7.17
CA SER A 383 -22.29 -22.50 5.92
C SER A 383 -20.82 -22.17 6.11
N LYS A 384 -19.96 -23.19 6.11
CA LYS A 384 -18.51 -23.02 6.00
C LYS A 384 -18.23 -22.24 4.72
N ILE A 385 -17.52 -21.12 4.84
CA ILE A 385 -16.85 -20.54 3.68
C ILE A 385 -15.69 -21.51 3.40
N GLU A 386 -15.91 -22.47 2.51
CA GLU A 386 -14.83 -23.28 1.95
C GLU A 386 -13.96 -22.36 1.07
N LEU A 387 -12.91 -21.81 1.65
CA LEU A 387 -11.75 -21.39 0.89
C LEU A 387 -11.10 -22.67 0.36
N LYS A 388 -11.43 -23.05 -0.87
CA LYS A 388 -10.62 -24.04 -1.61
C LYS A 388 -9.29 -23.37 -1.93
N VAL A 389 -8.27 -23.74 -1.15
CA VAL A 389 -6.86 -23.38 -1.37
C VAL A 389 -6.39 -23.95 -2.70
#